data_AF-A0A969INU1-F1
#
_entry.id   AF-A0A969INU1-F1
#
_cell.length_a   1.000
_cell.length_b   1.000
_cell.length_c   1.000
_cell.angle_alpha   90.00
_cell.angle_beta   90.00
_cell.angle_gamma   90.00
#
_symmetry.space_group_name_H-M   'P 1'
#
loop_
_entity.id
_entity.type
_entity.pdbx_description
1 polymer ?
#
loop_
_entity_poly.entity_id
_entity_poly.type
_entity_poly.pdbx_seq_one_letter_code
_entity_poly.pdbx_strand_id
1 'polypeptide(L)'
;MAALLGGCAFDNVGLLASRVTSAEGAWVVDVYSAGAYLHTRADDPGLQLGAGRRSYVFDKRDENELTPGWHYFTAPLPNRPSYARDSRSYGLDTTFASNDISLTLGLRATTVIARVAADDSQFFHLTYLPEYPALTKLKIFESGGELACLTCQWPNGWSSQQAWR
;
A
#
# COMPACT_ATOMS: atom_id res chain seq x y z
N MET A 1 2.17 -32.03 -16.87
CA MET A 1 1.90 -31.00 -17.89
C MET A 1 2.16 -29.64 -17.26
N ALA A 2 3.40 -29.16 -17.35
CA ALA A 2 3.78 -27.84 -16.87
C ALA A 2 3.48 -26.83 -17.97
N ALA A 3 2.24 -26.33 -18.00
CA ALA A 3 1.96 -25.09 -18.69
C ALA A 3 2.64 -23.97 -17.87
N LEU A 4 3.91 -23.70 -18.18
CA LEU A 4 4.52 -22.40 -17.89
C LEU A 4 3.70 -21.39 -18.70
N LEU A 5 2.59 -20.93 -18.12
CA LEU A 5 1.87 -19.75 -18.55
C LEU A 5 2.87 -18.61 -18.49
N GLY A 6 3.46 -18.32 -19.66
CA GLY A 6 4.45 -17.26 -19.89
C GLY A 6 3.85 -15.87 -19.78
N GLY A 7 3.08 -15.62 -18.72
CA GLY A 7 2.68 -14.28 -18.35
C GLY A 7 3.91 -13.52 -17.90
N CYS A 8 4.18 -12.39 -18.56
CA CYS A 8 5.10 -11.40 -18.06
C CYS A 8 4.32 -10.11 -17.82
N ALA A 9 4.60 -9.44 -16.72
CA ALA A 9 4.22 -8.06 -16.49
C ALA A 9 5.46 -7.25 -16.12
N PHE A 10 5.55 -6.06 -16.69
CA PHE A 10 6.59 -5.09 -16.46
C PHE A 10 5.95 -3.76 -16.11
N ASP A 11 6.37 -3.15 -15.00
CA ASP A 11 5.94 -1.83 -14.58
C ASP A 11 4.42 -1.64 -14.62
N ASN A 12 3.69 -2.59 -14.02
CA ASN A 12 2.23 -2.58 -13.94
C ASN A 12 1.49 -2.75 -15.28
N VAL A 13 2.16 -3.22 -16.32
CA VAL A 13 1.58 -3.56 -17.63
C VAL A 13 1.93 -5.00 -18.01
N GLY A 14 0.96 -5.77 -18.54
CA GLY A 14 1.19 -7.14 -19.01
C GLY A 14 0.16 -8.13 -18.48
N LEU A 15 0.55 -9.37 -18.15
CA LEU A 15 -0.40 -10.37 -17.64
C LEU A 15 -0.73 -10.15 -16.16
N LEU A 16 -1.60 -9.17 -15.90
CA LEU A 16 -2.15 -8.88 -14.59
C LEU A 16 -3.61 -8.42 -14.69
N ALA A 17 -4.30 -8.47 -13.56
CA ALA A 17 -5.58 -7.82 -13.35
C ALA A 17 -5.48 -6.94 -12.11
N SER A 18 -6.12 -5.80 -12.11
CA SER A 18 -6.18 -4.95 -10.93
C SER A 18 -7.60 -4.52 -10.62
N ARG A 19 -7.86 -4.23 -9.35
CA ARG A 19 -9.13 -3.72 -8.87
C ARG A 19 -8.87 -2.45 -8.07
N VAL A 20 -9.43 -1.35 -8.54
CA VAL A 20 -9.45 -0.08 -7.82
C VAL A 20 -10.73 -0.03 -7.01
N THR A 21 -10.58 0.14 -5.70
CA THR A 21 -11.70 0.32 -4.76
C THR A 21 -11.63 1.70 -4.14
N SER A 22 -12.69 2.50 -4.30
CA SER A 22 -12.85 3.72 -3.51
C SER A 22 -13.21 3.34 -2.08
N ALA A 23 -12.51 3.92 -1.12
CA ALA A 23 -12.81 3.81 0.30
C ALA A 23 -12.84 5.21 0.95
N GLU A 24 -13.03 5.28 2.27
CA GLU A 24 -13.16 6.56 2.97
C GLU A 24 -11.79 7.27 3.05
N GLY A 25 -11.61 8.34 2.27
CA GLY A 25 -10.33 9.07 2.18
C GLY A 25 -9.18 8.29 1.54
N ALA A 26 -9.45 7.11 0.97
CA ALA A 26 -8.44 6.27 0.35
C ALA A 26 -8.88 5.68 -1.00
N TRP A 27 -7.88 5.44 -1.84
CA TRP A 27 -7.93 4.51 -2.96
C TRP A 27 -7.17 3.24 -2.58
N VAL A 28 -7.82 2.08 -2.71
CA VAL A 28 -7.15 0.78 -2.57
C VAL A 28 -7.00 0.15 -3.94
N VAL A 29 -5.77 -0.11 -4.37
CA VAL A 29 -5.48 -0.76 -5.65
C VAL A 29 -4.92 -2.14 -5.38
N ASP A 30 -5.73 -3.16 -5.66
CA ASP A 30 -5.31 -4.55 -5.63
C ASP A 30 -4.80 -4.95 -7.01
N VAL A 31 -3.60 -5.52 -7.09
CA VAL A 31 -2.94 -6.01 -8.30
C VAL A 31 -2.73 -7.50 -8.17
N TYR A 32 -3.36 -8.26 -9.04
CA TYR A 32 -3.28 -9.71 -9.15
C TYR A 32 -2.39 -10.06 -10.35
N SER A 33 -1.36 -10.86 -10.10
CA SER A 33 -0.39 -11.28 -11.12
C SER A 33 -0.23 -12.79 -11.13
N ALA A 34 0.09 -13.32 -12.31
CA ALA A 34 0.44 -14.72 -12.51
C ALA A 34 1.56 -14.80 -13.57
N GLY A 35 2.59 -15.61 -13.29
CA GLY A 35 3.80 -15.69 -14.10
C GLY A 35 4.93 -14.83 -13.53
N ALA A 36 5.71 -14.22 -14.42
CA ALA A 36 6.77 -13.28 -14.07
C ALA A 36 6.20 -11.86 -13.94
N TYR A 37 6.49 -11.19 -12.83
CA TYR A 37 6.08 -9.82 -12.61
C TYR A 37 7.25 -9.00 -12.06
N LEU A 38 7.78 -8.12 -12.90
CA LEU A 38 8.79 -7.13 -12.54
C LEU A 38 8.07 -5.84 -12.14
N HIS A 39 8.06 -5.55 -10.85
CA HIS A 39 7.49 -4.33 -10.28
C HIS A 39 8.61 -3.33 -10.00
N THR A 40 8.46 -2.12 -10.54
CA THR A 40 9.54 -1.10 -10.61
C THR A 40 9.18 0.19 -9.87
N ARG A 41 8.08 0.20 -9.12
CA ARG A 41 7.71 1.34 -8.29
C ARG A 41 8.83 1.67 -7.31
N ALA A 42 9.11 2.95 -7.11
CA ALA A 42 10.16 3.40 -6.20
C ALA A 42 9.95 2.88 -4.76
N ASP A 43 8.69 2.73 -4.36
CA ASP A 43 8.29 2.26 -3.03
C ASP A 43 8.04 0.74 -2.98
N ASP A 44 8.14 0.03 -4.10
CA ASP A 44 8.01 -1.43 -4.16
C ASP A 44 8.74 -1.97 -5.41
N PRO A 45 10.08 -1.93 -5.45
CA PRO A 45 10.84 -2.55 -6.52
C PRO A 45 11.09 -4.03 -6.23
N GLY A 46 11.03 -4.88 -7.25
CA GLY A 46 11.28 -6.30 -7.11
C GLY A 46 10.75 -7.16 -8.25
N LEU A 47 10.99 -8.47 -8.12
CA LEU A 47 10.60 -9.48 -9.09
C LEU A 47 9.85 -10.60 -8.39
N GLN A 48 8.71 -10.97 -8.94
CA GLN A 48 7.95 -12.14 -8.55
C GLN A 48 7.90 -13.15 -9.71
N LEU A 49 8.06 -14.44 -9.41
CA LEU A 49 7.73 -15.55 -10.29
C LEU A 49 6.72 -16.46 -9.58
N GLY A 50 5.49 -16.55 -10.09
CA GLY A 50 4.43 -17.36 -9.50
C GLY A 50 3.09 -16.65 -9.57
N ALA A 51 2.29 -16.72 -8.52
CA ALA A 51 1.01 -16.00 -8.43
C ALA A 51 0.95 -15.16 -7.17
N GLY A 52 0.34 -13.97 -7.24
CA GLY A 52 0.24 -13.13 -6.06
C GLY A 52 -0.71 -11.95 -6.19
N ARG A 53 -1.00 -11.34 -5.05
CA ARG A 53 -1.76 -10.12 -4.87
C ARG A 53 -0.88 -9.09 -4.17
N ARG A 54 -0.79 -7.89 -4.72
CA ARG A 54 -0.28 -6.70 -4.02
C ARG A 54 -1.40 -5.70 -3.86
N SER A 55 -1.55 -5.12 -2.69
CA SER A 55 -2.59 -4.14 -2.39
C SER A 55 -1.92 -2.87 -1.91
N TYR A 56 -2.26 -1.74 -2.51
CA TYR A 56 -1.67 -0.45 -2.21
C TYR A 56 -2.76 0.51 -1.74
N VAL A 57 -2.48 1.27 -0.68
CA VAL A 57 -3.37 2.31 -0.18
C VAL A 57 -2.81 3.68 -0.54
N PHE A 58 -3.57 4.44 -1.30
CA PHE A 58 -3.27 5.83 -1.64
C PHE A 58 -4.33 6.74 -1.04
N ASP A 59 -3.96 7.99 -0.84
CA ASP A 59 -4.91 9.01 -0.43
C ASP A 59 -5.83 9.43 -1.58
N LYS A 60 -7.09 9.71 -1.27
CA LYS A 60 -8.12 10.15 -2.22
C LYS A 60 -8.10 11.65 -2.52
N ARG A 61 -7.16 12.44 -1.97
CA ARG A 61 -7.03 13.90 -2.20
C ARG A 61 -7.23 14.33 -3.67
N ASP A 62 -6.76 13.55 -4.64
CA ASP A 62 -7.04 13.74 -6.06
C ASP A 62 -8.10 12.74 -6.56
N GLU A 63 -9.38 13.11 -6.48
CA GLU A 63 -10.51 12.23 -6.84
C GLU A 63 -10.49 11.79 -8.32
N ASN A 64 -9.83 12.56 -9.19
CA ASN A 64 -9.74 12.27 -10.63
C ASN A 64 -8.57 11.35 -11.01
N GLU A 65 -7.72 10.96 -10.06
CA GLU A 65 -6.50 10.20 -10.37
C GLU A 65 -6.83 8.74 -10.75
N LEU A 66 -7.88 8.15 -10.16
CA LEU A 66 -8.21 6.73 -10.34
C LEU A 66 -9.70 6.50 -10.59
N THR A 67 -9.99 5.59 -11.52
CA THR A 67 -11.36 5.13 -11.80
C THR A 67 -11.63 3.81 -11.05
N PRO A 68 -12.65 3.74 -10.17
CA PRO A 68 -13.02 2.50 -9.51
C PRO A 68 -13.40 1.40 -10.50
N GLY A 69 -13.10 0.14 -10.16
CA GLY A 69 -13.46 -1.02 -10.96
C GLY A 69 -12.29 -1.94 -11.28
N TRP A 70 -12.54 -2.90 -12.16
CA TRP A 70 -11.52 -3.83 -12.65
C TRP A 70 -10.81 -3.25 -13.86
N HIS A 71 -9.48 -3.33 -13.85
CA HIS A 71 -8.62 -2.99 -14.97
C HIS A 71 -7.82 -4.24 -15.35
N TYR A 72 -7.86 -4.62 -16.62
CA TYR A 72 -7.15 -5.80 -17.11
C TYR A 72 -5.91 -5.38 -17.87
N PHE A 73 -4.84 -6.15 -17.73
CA PHE A 73 -3.53 -5.93 -18.32
C PHE A 73 -2.79 -4.65 -17.90
N THR A 74 -3.39 -3.86 -17.01
CA THR A 74 -2.83 -2.63 -16.45
C THR A 74 -3.21 -2.50 -14.97
N ALA A 75 -2.35 -1.87 -14.18
CA ALA A 75 -2.69 -1.41 -12.84
C ALA A 75 -2.47 0.11 -12.74
N PRO A 76 -3.54 0.91 -12.61
CA PRO A 76 -3.41 2.35 -12.47
C PRO A 76 -2.92 2.66 -11.06
N LEU A 77 -1.61 2.90 -10.92
CA LEU A 77 -0.97 3.21 -9.66
C LEU A 77 -0.46 4.67 -9.69
N PRO A 78 -0.90 5.53 -8.75
CA PRO A 78 -0.38 6.89 -8.57
C PRO A 78 1.14 6.95 -8.48
N ASN A 79 1.78 7.96 -9.09
CA ASN A 79 3.23 8.16 -9.02
C ASN A 79 3.66 8.84 -7.71
N ARG A 80 3.29 8.23 -6.58
CA ARG A 80 3.62 8.67 -5.22
C ARG A 80 3.67 7.46 -4.28
N PRO A 81 4.33 7.57 -3.11
CA PRO A 81 4.39 6.48 -2.15
C PRO A 81 2.99 6.07 -1.67
N SER A 82 2.76 4.77 -1.52
CA SER A 82 1.55 4.26 -0.84
C SER A 82 1.68 4.44 0.67
N TYR A 83 0.58 4.69 1.37
CA TYR A 83 0.52 4.76 2.85
C TYR A 83 0.62 3.38 3.51
N ALA A 84 0.14 2.36 2.80
CA ALA A 84 0.29 0.96 3.16
C ALA A 84 0.44 0.08 1.93
N ARG A 85 1.02 -1.09 2.15
CA ARG A 85 1.23 -2.14 1.17
C ARG A 85 0.98 -3.49 1.82
N ASP A 86 0.10 -4.31 1.26
CA ASP A 86 -0.01 -5.75 1.55
C ASP A 86 0.48 -6.53 0.35
N SER A 87 1.38 -7.47 0.56
CA SER A 87 1.86 -8.38 -0.47
C SER A 87 1.62 -9.81 -0.04
N ARG A 88 0.98 -10.59 -0.92
CA ARG A 88 0.78 -12.03 -0.77
C ARG A 88 1.21 -12.72 -2.05
N SER A 89 2.22 -13.58 -1.96
CA SER A 89 2.77 -14.27 -3.12
C SER A 89 3.00 -15.75 -2.84
N TYR A 90 2.84 -16.55 -3.89
CA TYR A 90 3.14 -17.97 -3.94
C TYR A 90 4.15 -18.19 -5.08
N GLY A 91 5.36 -18.63 -4.76
CA GLY A 91 6.44 -18.84 -5.71
C GLY A 91 7.75 -18.20 -5.25
N LEU A 92 8.52 -17.66 -6.19
CA LEU A 92 9.70 -16.85 -5.89
C LEU A 92 9.28 -15.38 -5.80
N ASP A 93 9.65 -14.70 -4.72
CA ASP A 93 9.42 -13.27 -4.55
C ASP A 93 10.69 -12.59 -4.05
N THR A 94 11.09 -11.53 -4.75
CA THR A 94 12.20 -10.66 -4.36
C THR A 94 11.65 -9.26 -4.19
N THR A 95 11.96 -8.64 -3.05
CA THR A 95 11.59 -7.25 -2.77
C THR A 95 12.85 -6.49 -2.42
N PHE A 96 13.02 -5.30 -2.99
CA PHE A 96 14.15 -4.41 -2.76
C PHE A 96 13.70 -3.03 -2.26
N ALA A 97 12.54 -2.97 -1.60
CA ALA A 97 12.02 -1.74 -1.04
C ALA A 97 12.90 -1.29 0.14
N SER A 98 13.09 0.02 0.32
CA SER A 98 13.96 0.59 1.37
C SER A 98 13.66 0.06 2.78
N ASN A 99 12.40 -0.27 3.04
CA ASN A 99 11.93 -0.72 4.35
C ASN A 99 11.71 -2.25 4.42
N ASP A 100 12.01 -2.98 3.34
CA ASP A 100 11.74 -4.42 3.19
C ASP A 100 12.57 -5.00 2.03
N ILE A 101 13.79 -5.46 2.34
CA ILE A 101 14.66 -6.19 1.41
C ILE A 101 14.54 -7.67 1.73
N SER A 102 14.05 -8.48 0.80
CA SER A 102 13.82 -9.91 1.03
C SER A 102 13.86 -10.77 -0.24
N LEU A 103 14.17 -12.05 -0.05
CA LEU A 103 14.10 -13.12 -1.04
C LEU A 103 13.35 -14.28 -0.40
N THR A 104 12.21 -14.67 -0.99
CA THR A 104 11.37 -15.76 -0.48
C THR A 104 11.09 -16.77 -1.58
N LEU A 105 11.20 -18.06 -1.25
CA LEU A 105 10.71 -19.17 -2.07
C LEU A 105 9.60 -19.89 -1.29
N GLY A 106 8.38 -19.88 -1.82
CA GLY A 106 7.21 -20.47 -1.18
C GLY A 106 6.09 -19.44 -0.98
N LEU A 107 5.54 -19.39 0.22
CA LEU A 107 4.50 -18.42 0.59
C LEU A 107 5.12 -17.21 1.28
N ARG A 108 4.74 -16.02 0.81
CA ARG A 108 5.05 -14.76 1.49
C ARG A 108 3.75 -14.01 1.75
N ALA A 109 3.62 -13.47 2.95
CA ALA A 109 2.57 -12.53 3.32
C ALA A 109 3.21 -11.42 4.16
N THR A 110 3.15 -10.18 3.67
CA THR A 110 3.81 -9.05 4.32
C THR A 110 2.95 -7.82 4.19
N THR A 111 2.65 -7.19 5.31
CA THR A 111 1.95 -5.91 5.36
C THR A 111 2.90 -4.85 5.92
N VAL A 112 3.14 -3.80 5.14
CA VAL A 112 3.90 -2.62 5.56
C VAL A 112 2.92 -1.47 5.68
N ILE A 113 2.82 -0.92 6.88
CA ILE A 113 1.96 0.23 7.20
C ILE A 113 2.81 1.45 7.55
N ALA A 114 2.14 2.59 7.62
CA ALA A 114 2.71 3.85 8.04
C ALA A 114 3.89 4.33 7.20
N ARG A 115 3.69 4.29 5.88
CA ARG A 115 4.69 4.73 4.91
C ARG A 115 4.51 6.21 4.61
N VAL A 116 5.58 6.96 4.79
CA VAL A 116 5.73 8.38 4.43
C VAL A 116 7.03 8.54 3.66
N ALA A 117 7.12 9.58 2.82
CA ALA A 117 8.36 9.91 2.15
C ALA A 117 9.44 10.25 3.19
N ALA A 118 10.71 9.94 2.89
CA ALA A 118 11.81 10.08 3.86
C ALA A 118 12.07 11.54 4.28
N ASP A 119 11.65 12.48 3.45
CA ASP A 119 11.75 13.93 3.61
C ASP A 119 10.47 14.57 4.16
N ASP A 120 9.45 13.77 4.49
CA ASP A 120 8.13 14.26 4.92
C ASP A 120 7.75 13.75 6.32
N SER A 121 6.94 14.53 7.02
CA SER A 121 6.38 14.20 8.33
C SER A 121 4.89 14.46 8.31
N GLN A 122 4.11 13.39 8.31
CA GLN A 122 2.65 13.45 8.27
C GLN A 122 2.04 12.72 9.45
N PHE A 123 0.97 13.31 10.00
CA PHE A 123 0.07 12.61 10.91
C PHE A 123 -1.11 12.08 10.10
N PHE A 124 -1.42 10.79 10.24
CA PHE A 124 -2.60 10.20 9.63
C PHE A 124 -3.13 9.05 10.48
N HIS A 125 -4.41 8.76 10.31
CA HIS A 125 -5.07 7.57 10.82
C HIS A 125 -5.39 6.67 9.63
N LEU A 126 -4.79 5.48 9.60
CA LEU A 126 -5.09 4.43 8.63
C LEU A 126 -5.77 3.24 9.33
N THR A 127 -7.01 2.95 8.94
CA THR A 127 -7.65 1.65 9.18
C THR A 127 -7.55 0.83 7.90
N TYR A 128 -6.74 -0.22 7.89
CA TYR A 128 -6.49 -1.01 6.69
C TYR A 128 -7.04 -2.44 6.82
N LEU A 129 -7.92 -2.81 5.87
CA LEU A 129 -8.60 -4.11 5.83
C LEU A 129 -8.39 -4.75 4.45
N PRO A 130 -7.30 -5.52 4.24
CA PRO A 130 -6.92 -6.04 2.92
C PRO A 130 -7.95 -7.00 2.31
N GLU A 131 -8.77 -7.65 3.13
CA GLU A 131 -9.86 -8.56 2.72
C GLU A 131 -11.13 -7.80 2.37
N TYR A 132 -11.28 -6.59 2.90
CA TYR A 132 -12.45 -5.72 2.68
C TYR A 132 -11.98 -4.31 2.29
N PRO A 133 -11.42 -4.12 1.07
CA PRO A 133 -10.85 -2.85 0.64
C PRO A 133 -11.79 -1.65 0.80
N ALA A 134 -13.09 -1.84 0.59
CA ALA A 134 -14.11 -0.81 0.74
C ALA A 134 -14.30 -0.28 2.17
N LEU A 135 -13.83 -1.03 3.18
CA LEU A 135 -13.87 -0.65 4.59
C LEU A 135 -12.57 0.00 5.06
N THR A 136 -11.58 0.13 4.17
CA THR A 136 -10.34 0.86 4.48
C THR A 136 -10.64 2.34 4.67
N LYS A 137 -10.01 2.96 5.65
CA LYS A 137 -10.16 4.39 5.94
C LYS A 137 -8.81 5.05 6.07
N LEU A 138 -8.64 6.20 5.45
CA LEU A 138 -7.48 7.06 5.62
C LEU A 138 -7.94 8.47 5.94
N LYS A 139 -7.48 9.01 7.07
CA LYS A 139 -7.62 10.42 7.41
C LYS A 139 -6.23 11.01 7.59
N ILE A 140 -5.89 12.03 6.81
CA ILE A 140 -4.62 12.76 6.94
C ILE A 140 -4.88 14.06 7.69
N PHE A 141 -4.02 14.37 8.65
CA PHE A 141 -4.09 15.59 9.44
C PHE A 141 -3.04 16.56 8.92
N GLU A 142 -3.48 17.71 8.39
CA GLU A 142 -2.57 18.80 8.04
C GLU A 142 -2.00 19.38 9.34
N SER A 143 -0.67 19.43 9.44
CA SER A 143 -0.01 19.93 10.64
C SER A 143 -0.41 21.39 10.86
N GLY A 144 -1.22 21.65 11.90
CA GLY A 144 -1.57 23.01 12.33
C GLY A 144 -2.97 23.18 12.94
N GLY A 145 -3.96 22.37 12.57
CA GLY A 145 -5.36 22.60 12.99
C GLY A 145 -5.97 21.57 13.95
N GLU A 146 -5.57 20.30 13.86
CA GLU A 146 -6.27 19.17 14.50
C GLU A 146 -5.44 18.40 15.54
N LEU A 147 -4.28 18.92 15.96
CA LEU A 147 -3.59 18.46 17.18
C LEU A 147 -4.28 18.93 18.47
N ALA A 148 -5.55 19.34 18.39
CA ALA A 148 -6.46 19.48 19.53
C ALA A 148 -6.87 18.12 20.13
N CYS A 149 -6.14 17.05 19.85
CA CYS A 149 -6.02 15.90 20.76
C CYS A 149 -5.01 16.19 21.90
N LEU A 150 -4.99 17.43 22.41
CA LEU A 150 -4.31 17.81 23.66
C LEU A 150 -5.14 17.42 24.90
N THR A 151 -6.31 16.80 24.71
CA THR A 151 -6.98 16.02 25.76
C THR A 151 -6.57 14.55 25.66
N CYS A 152 -5.27 14.29 25.79
CA CYS A 152 -4.83 13.05 26.42
C CYS A 152 -5.20 13.12 27.91
N GLN A 153 -6.49 13.07 28.23
CA GLN A 153 -6.94 12.69 29.57
C GLN A 153 -6.79 11.18 29.67
N TRP A 154 -5.58 10.76 30.06
CA TRP A 154 -5.41 9.42 30.59
C TRP A 154 -6.34 9.28 31.81
N PRO A 155 -7.10 8.17 31.96
CA PRO A 155 -8.09 7.99 33.04
C PRO A 155 -7.50 8.04 34.46
N ASN A 156 -6.18 8.14 34.54
CA ASN A 156 -5.34 8.21 35.73
C ASN A 156 -4.82 9.64 36.02
N GLY A 157 -5.21 10.66 35.25
CA GLY A 157 -5.07 12.07 35.67
C GLY A 157 -3.66 12.67 35.60
N TRP A 158 -2.72 12.07 34.87
CA TRP A 158 -1.38 12.65 34.68
C TRP A 158 -1.34 13.50 33.41
N SER A 159 -1.08 14.81 33.57
CA SER A 159 -0.78 15.73 32.47
C SER A 159 0.72 16.00 32.43
N SER A 160 1.37 15.74 31.29
CA SER A 160 2.75 16.16 31.06
C SER A 160 2.77 17.59 30.53
N GLN A 161 2.51 18.56 31.42
CA GLN A 161 2.91 19.95 31.19
C GLN A 161 4.22 20.24 31.94
N GLN A 162 5.35 19.88 31.35
CA GLN A 162 6.68 20.39 31.70
C GLN A 162 7.56 20.24 30.45
N ALA A 163 8.44 21.15 30.04
CA ALA A 163 8.70 22.55 30.30
C ALA A 163 9.79 22.86 29.27
N TRP A 164 9.55 23.77 28.33
CA TRP A 164 10.63 24.36 27.53
C TRP A 164 10.70 25.83 27.93
N ARG A 165 11.69 26.14 28.77
CA ARG A 165 12.28 27.47 28.88
C ARG A 165 13.61 27.44 28.18
#